data_AF-A0A2W6CP38-F1
#
_entry.id   AF-A0A2W6CP38-F1
#
_cell.length_a   1.000
_cell.length_b   1.000
_cell.length_c   1.000
_cell.angle_alpha   90.00
_cell.angle_beta   90.00
_cell.angle_gamma   90.00
#
_symmetry.space_group_name_H-M   'P 1'
#
loop_
_entity.id
_entity.type
_entity.pdbx_description
1 polymer ?
#
loop_
_entity_poly.entity_id
_entity_poly.type
_entity_poly.pdbx_seq_one_letter_code
_entity_poly.pdbx_strand_id
1 'polypeptide(L)'
;MSVPCSDSEVCLPSEVERLLLDVVADGFVVYCCGPSAAPFALVASYQWESYVDLVTIRRVDRVITARVPAPLHGRVDVFAPEAVVWAYEGPPQWALRALLDLVHPLHPHAPASAYPAPPSLRIPCAEQRPMTIRLPPPGRAGIRAARLAAAMTAAGCTG
;
A
#
# COMPACT_ATOMS: atom_id res chain seq x y z
N MET A 1 34.18 -6.95 39.68
CA MET A 1 34.28 -7.08 38.21
C MET A 1 32.94 -6.68 37.64
N SER A 2 32.88 -5.51 37.01
CA SER A 2 31.64 -4.91 36.51
C SER A 2 31.33 -5.47 35.13
N VAL A 3 30.15 -6.03 34.95
CA VAL A 3 29.62 -6.43 33.65
C VAL A 3 29.32 -5.14 32.87
N PRO A 4 29.87 -4.93 31.67
CA PRO A 4 29.44 -3.80 30.86
C PRO A 4 28.04 -4.12 30.31
N CYS A 5 27.11 -3.17 30.47
CA CYS A 5 25.83 -3.18 29.77
C CYS A 5 26.11 -3.26 28.27
N SER A 6 25.80 -4.40 27.67
CA SER A 6 25.98 -4.64 26.25
C SER A 6 24.91 -3.87 25.48
N ASP A 7 25.40 -3.01 24.59
CA ASP A 7 24.83 -2.42 23.39
C ASP A 7 23.32 -2.44 23.19
N SER A 8 22.79 -1.24 22.97
CA SER A 8 21.58 -0.98 22.21
C SER A 8 21.60 -1.76 20.90
N GLU A 9 21.02 -2.95 20.93
CA GLU A 9 20.72 -3.74 19.75
C GLU A 9 19.64 -2.98 18.97
N VAL A 10 20.08 -2.19 17.98
CA VAL A 10 19.19 -1.67 16.94
C VAL A 10 18.71 -2.90 16.17
N CYS A 11 17.62 -3.50 16.64
CA CYS A 11 16.97 -4.60 15.97
C CYS A 11 16.53 -4.06 14.60
N LEU A 12 17.27 -4.39 13.55
CA LEU A 12 16.93 -3.97 12.20
C LEU A 12 15.52 -4.49 11.89
N PRO A 13 14.63 -3.66 11.34
CA PRO A 13 13.26 -4.06 11.04
C PRO A 13 13.23 -5.34 10.22
N SER A 14 12.27 -6.23 10.50
CA SER A 14 12.03 -7.37 9.62
C SER A 14 11.78 -6.88 8.19
N GLU A 15 12.11 -7.68 7.17
CA GLU A 15 11.95 -7.24 5.77
C GLU A 15 10.54 -6.72 5.45
N VAL A 16 9.51 -7.35 6.03
CA VAL A 16 8.11 -6.91 5.88
C VAL A 16 7.89 -5.55 6.52
N GLU A 17 8.44 -5.32 7.71
CA GLU A 17 8.35 -4.04 8.40
C GLU A 17 9.04 -2.93 7.60
N ARG A 18 10.22 -3.21 7.03
CA ARG A 18 10.90 -2.28 6.13
C ARG A 18 10.04 -1.94 4.91
N LEU A 19 9.45 -2.94 4.27
CA LEU A 19 8.58 -2.73 3.10
C LEU A 19 7.31 -1.93 3.46
N LEU A 20 6.74 -2.12 4.65
CA LEU A 20 5.64 -1.30 5.14
C LEU A 20 6.06 0.15 5.40
N LEU A 21 7.25 0.36 5.95
CA LEU A 21 7.83 1.69 6.10
C LEU A 21 8.07 2.35 4.74
N ASP A 22 8.50 1.58 3.74
CA ASP A 22 8.66 2.06 2.36
C ASP A 22 7.31 2.47 1.75
N VAL A 23 6.23 1.71 1.97
CA VAL A 23 4.86 2.10 1.56
C VAL A 23 4.44 3.43 2.21
N VAL A 24 4.69 3.60 3.51
CA VAL A 24 4.40 4.87 4.20
C VAL A 24 5.28 6.01 3.66
N ALA A 25 6.55 5.74 3.38
CA ALA A 25 7.48 6.71 2.82
C ALA A 25 7.09 7.13 1.38
N ASP A 26 6.49 6.23 0.60
CA ASP A 26 5.95 6.49 -0.74
C ASP A 26 4.66 7.35 -0.71
N GLY A 27 4.16 7.70 0.48
CA GLY A 27 3.09 8.69 0.66
C GLY A 27 1.69 8.13 0.82
N PHE A 28 1.55 6.84 1.14
CA PHE A 28 0.25 6.22 1.37
C PHE A 28 -0.43 6.75 2.64
N VAL A 29 -1.76 6.88 2.58
CA VAL A 29 -2.63 7.04 3.76
C VAL A 29 -2.88 5.66 4.35
N VAL A 30 -2.77 5.51 5.67
CA VAL A 30 -2.96 4.23 6.37
C VAL A 30 -4.21 4.28 7.25
N TYR A 31 -5.05 3.25 7.11
CA TYR A 31 -6.22 2.98 7.92
C TYR A 31 -5.94 1.77 8.81
N CYS A 32 -5.87 1.98 10.11
CA CYS A 32 -5.80 0.90 11.10
C CYS A 32 -7.23 0.59 11.56
N CYS A 33 -7.70 -0.62 11.24
CA CYS A 33 -9.03 -1.12 11.57
C CYS A 33 -8.96 -1.99 12.84
N GLY A 34 -9.80 -1.72 13.82
CA GLY A 34 -9.76 -2.34 15.13
C GLY A 34 -8.94 -1.56 16.17
N PRO A 35 -8.75 -2.13 17.38
CA PRO A 35 -8.03 -1.49 18.47
C PRO A 35 -6.58 -1.13 18.08
N SER A 36 -6.11 0.06 18.44
CA SER A 36 -4.77 0.54 18.02
C SER A 36 -3.60 -0.33 18.48
N ALA A 37 -3.76 -1.07 19.59
CA ALA A 37 -2.74 -1.98 20.11
C ALA A 37 -2.70 -3.34 19.38
N ALA A 38 -3.82 -3.73 18.76
CA ALA A 38 -3.98 -5.01 18.08
C ALA A 38 -5.02 -4.85 16.96
N PRO A 39 -4.65 -4.20 15.83
CA PRO A 39 -5.59 -3.98 14.74
C PRO A 39 -6.01 -5.31 14.11
N PHE A 40 -7.29 -5.41 13.74
CA PHE A 40 -7.82 -6.53 12.98
C PHE A 40 -7.35 -6.50 11.53
N ALA A 41 -7.20 -5.29 10.98
CA ALA A 41 -6.71 -5.10 9.62
C ALA A 41 -5.97 -3.78 9.46
N LEU A 42 -5.09 -3.73 8.48
CA LEU A 42 -4.47 -2.52 7.97
C LEU A 42 -4.82 -2.39 6.49
N VAL A 43 -5.28 -1.21 6.09
CA VAL A 43 -5.41 -0.83 4.69
C VAL A 43 -4.51 0.38 4.46
N ALA A 44 -3.71 0.40 3.40
CA ALA A 44 -3.05 1.62 2.98
C ALA A 44 -3.45 1.95 1.54
N SER A 45 -3.68 3.24 1.27
CA SER A 45 -4.13 3.71 -0.04
C SER A 45 -3.29 4.87 -0.55
N TYR A 46 -3.03 4.90 -1.86
CA TYR A 46 -2.47 6.04 -2.57
C TYR A 46 -3.41 6.45 -3.70
N GLN A 47 -3.87 7.70 -3.64
CA GLN A 47 -4.80 8.26 -4.61
C GLN A 47 -4.04 8.82 -5.82
N TRP A 48 -4.38 8.31 -7.00
CA TRP A 48 -4.05 8.90 -8.30
C TRP A 48 -5.24 9.69 -8.84
N GLU A 49 -5.11 10.32 -10.01
CA GLU A 49 -6.22 11.02 -10.65
C GLU A 49 -7.38 10.09 -11.01
N SER A 50 -7.10 8.92 -11.60
CA SER A 50 -8.13 7.96 -12.05
C SER A 50 -8.01 6.58 -11.42
N TYR A 51 -7.15 6.43 -10.40
CA TYR A 51 -6.90 5.14 -9.75
C TYR A 51 -6.63 5.30 -8.25
N VAL A 52 -6.76 4.21 -7.51
CA VAL A 52 -6.28 4.07 -6.14
C VAL A 52 -5.42 2.83 -6.04
N ASP A 53 -4.17 3.00 -5.63
CA ASP A 53 -3.30 1.87 -5.25
C ASP A 53 -3.60 1.49 -3.80
N LEU A 54 -3.74 0.20 -3.52
CA LEU A 54 -4.17 -0.33 -2.24
C LEU A 54 -3.25 -1.46 -1.77
N VAL A 55 -3.06 -1.55 -0.45
CA VAL A 55 -2.66 -2.77 0.24
C VAL A 55 -3.65 -3.04 1.36
N THR A 56 -4.07 -4.30 1.49
CA THR A 56 -4.94 -4.79 2.55
C THR A 56 -4.28 -5.96 3.26
N ILE A 57 -4.15 -5.84 4.58
CA ILE A 57 -3.53 -6.81 5.48
C ILE A 57 -4.56 -7.17 6.55
N ARG A 58 -5.11 -8.38 6.51
CA ARG A 58 -6.01 -8.92 7.56
C ARG A 58 -5.35 -10.03 8.37
N ARG A 59 -4.39 -10.72 7.78
CA ARG A 59 -3.62 -11.79 8.41
C ARG A 59 -2.16 -11.59 8.05
N VAL A 60 -1.26 -11.95 8.96
CA VAL A 60 0.18 -11.70 8.82
C VAL A 60 0.80 -12.58 7.72
N ASP A 61 0.14 -13.68 7.35
CA ASP A 61 0.61 -14.65 6.36
C ASP A 61 0.21 -14.32 4.92
N ARG A 62 -0.83 -13.50 4.72
CA ARG A 62 -1.35 -13.20 3.38
C ARG A 62 -1.79 -11.74 3.24
N VAL A 63 -1.19 -11.08 2.26
CA VAL A 63 -1.45 -9.68 1.92
C VAL A 63 -1.95 -9.63 0.48
N ILE A 64 -2.95 -8.77 0.25
CA ILE A 64 -3.39 -8.43 -1.10
C ILE A 64 -3.08 -6.96 -1.39
N THR A 65 -2.52 -6.70 -2.56
CA THR A 65 -2.33 -5.36 -3.11
C THR A 65 -3.11 -5.24 -4.40
N ALA A 66 -3.54 -4.03 -4.73
CA ALA A 66 -4.37 -3.80 -5.91
C ALA A 66 -4.26 -2.38 -6.45
N ARG A 67 -4.63 -2.21 -7.72
CA ARG A 67 -4.97 -0.92 -8.32
C ARG A 67 -6.44 -0.94 -8.68
N VAL A 68 -7.19 -0.01 -8.11
CA VAL A 68 -8.64 0.13 -8.28
C VAL A 68 -8.92 1.34 -9.18
N PRO A 69 -9.78 1.23 -10.20
CA PRO A 69 -10.22 2.39 -10.96
C PRO A 69 -10.99 3.35 -10.04
N ALA A 70 -10.64 4.63 -10.07
CA ALA A 70 -11.33 5.68 -9.34
C ALA A 70 -12.33 6.40 -10.26
N PRO A 71 -13.61 6.54 -9.88
CA PRO A 71 -14.56 7.31 -10.66
C PRO A 71 -14.15 8.78 -10.72
N LEU A 72 -14.32 9.42 -11.88
CA LEU A 72 -13.99 10.84 -12.10
C LEU A 72 -14.64 11.80 -11.06
N HIS A 73 -15.78 11.41 -10.49
CA HIS A 73 -16.56 12.20 -9.53
C HIS A 73 -17.03 11.38 -8.32
N GLY A 74 -16.17 10.53 -7.78
CA GLY A 74 -16.52 9.69 -6.65
C GLY A 74 -15.34 9.35 -5.75
N ARG A 75 -15.65 8.77 -4.59
CA ARG A 75 -14.64 8.14 -3.73
C ARG A 75 -14.70 6.64 -3.93
N VAL A 76 -13.54 6.00 -4.02
CA VAL A 76 -13.43 4.55 -3.95
C VAL A 76 -13.65 4.11 -2.50
N ASP A 77 -14.50 3.12 -2.28
CA ASP A 77 -14.52 2.41 -1.00
C ASP A 77 -13.27 1.53 -0.92
N VAL A 78 -12.25 2.02 -0.23
CA VAL A 78 -10.96 1.32 -0.06
C VAL A 78 -11.09 0.03 0.76
N PHE A 79 -12.21 -0.19 1.44
CA PHE A 79 -12.47 -1.39 2.25
C PHE A 79 -13.29 -2.43 1.51
N ALA A 80 -13.93 -2.08 0.40
CA ALA A 80 -14.76 -2.98 -0.40
C ALA A 80 -14.82 -2.54 -1.86
N PRO A 81 -13.67 -2.46 -2.58
CA PRO A 81 -13.69 -2.12 -3.99
C PRO A 81 -14.46 -3.18 -4.79
N GLU A 82 -15.22 -2.76 -5.79
CA GLU A 82 -16.01 -3.68 -6.64
C GLU A 82 -15.19 -4.24 -7.81
N ALA A 83 -14.24 -3.44 -8.31
CA ALA A 83 -13.40 -3.80 -9.44
C ALA A 83 -11.94 -3.39 -9.19
N VAL A 84 -11.03 -4.06 -9.87
CA VAL A 84 -9.59 -3.76 -9.92
C VAL A 84 -9.12 -3.82 -11.36
N VAL A 85 -8.04 -3.12 -11.70
CA VAL A 85 -7.31 -3.31 -12.98
C VAL A 85 -6.05 -4.15 -12.79
N TRP A 86 -5.64 -4.34 -11.53
CA TRP A 86 -4.50 -5.16 -11.13
C TRP A 86 -4.66 -5.57 -9.67
N ALA A 87 -4.26 -6.79 -9.33
CA ALA A 87 -4.18 -7.27 -7.97
C ALA A 87 -3.11 -8.35 -7.85
N TYR A 88 -2.44 -8.38 -6.70
CA TYR A 88 -1.50 -9.43 -6.32
C TYR A 88 -1.78 -9.86 -4.88
N GLU A 89 -2.04 -11.16 -4.68
CA GLU A 89 -2.23 -11.74 -3.35
C GLU A 89 -1.18 -12.82 -3.07
N GLY A 90 -0.49 -12.71 -1.94
CA GLY A 90 0.58 -13.64 -1.61
C GLY A 90 1.28 -13.34 -0.28
N PRO A 91 2.48 -13.90 -0.09
CA PRO A 91 3.31 -13.59 1.08
C PRO A 91 3.56 -12.08 1.20
N PRO A 92 3.58 -11.50 2.41
CA PRO A 92 3.66 -10.06 2.62
C PRO A 92 4.82 -9.39 1.87
N GLN A 93 5.99 -10.02 1.90
CA GLN A 93 7.20 -9.53 1.23
C GLN A 93 7.02 -9.35 -0.28
N TRP A 94 6.33 -10.30 -0.95
CA TRP A 94 6.15 -10.25 -2.39
C TRP A 94 5.00 -9.32 -2.77
N ALA A 95 3.92 -9.32 -2.00
CA ALA A 95 2.78 -8.44 -2.25
C ALA A 95 3.15 -6.95 -2.12
N LEU A 96 3.92 -6.61 -1.08
CA LEU A 96 4.39 -5.24 -0.86
C LEU A 96 5.39 -4.80 -1.95
N ARG A 97 6.32 -5.66 -2.35
CA ARG A 97 7.23 -5.39 -3.48
C ARG A 97 6.45 -5.16 -4.78
N ALA A 98 5.52 -6.05 -5.10
CA ALA A 98 4.70 -5.94 -6.29
C ALA A 98 3.95 -4.59 -6.36
N LEU A 99 3.50 -4.06 -5.22
CA LEU A 99 2.90 -2.73 -5.14
C LEU A 99 3.91 -1.58 -5.29
N LEU A 100 5.05 -1.67 -4.62
CA LEU A 100 6.10 -0.64 -4.66
C LEU A 100 6.72 -0.52 -6.06
N ASP A 101 6.82 -1.63 -6.77
CA ASP A 101 7.32 -1.76 -8.15
C ASP A 101 6.23 -1.52 -9.21
N LEU A 102 4.96 -1.38 -8.79
CA LEU A 102 3.86 -1.13 -9.71
C LEU A 102 4.08 0.20 -10.45
N VAL A 103 4.10 0.12 -11.78
CA VAL A 103 4.36 1.25 -12.66
C VAL A 103 3.33 2.38 -12.49
N HIS A 104 3.72 3.59 -12.90
CA HIS A 104 2.83 4.73 -12.95
C HIS A 104 1.54 4.41 -13.74
N PRO A 105 0.35 4.91 -13.33
CA PRO A 105 -0.89 4.60 -14.06
C PRO A 105 -0.95 5.04 -15.52
N LEU A 106 -0.19 6.08 -15.89
CA LEU A 106 -0.06 6.55 -17.28
C LEU A 106 1.05 5.85 -18.08
N HIS A 107 1.74 4.86 -17.49
CA HIS A 107 2.76 4.10 -18.21
C HIS A 107 2.12 3.27 -19.34
N PRO A 108 2.75 3.14 -20.54
CA PRO A 108 2.18 2.40 -21.67
C PRO A 108 1.82 0.93 -21.37
N HIS A 109 2.52 0.32 -20.41
CA HIS A 109 2.28 -1.04 -19.94
C HIS A 109 1.53 -1.11 -18.59
N ALA A 110 0.92 -0.01 -18.16
CA ALA A 110 0.09 -0.03 -16.96
C ALA A 110 -1.15 -0.91 -17.17
N PRO A 111 -1.51 -1.77 -16.22
CA PRO A 111 -2.77 -2.52 -16.29
C PRO A 111 -3.97 -1.57 -16.32
N ALA A 112 -4.85 -1.75 -17.30
CA ALA A 112 -6.02 -0.88 -17.50
C ALA A 112 -7.34 -1.65 -17.66
N SER A 113 -7.29 -2.97 -17.86
CA SER A 113 -8.50 -3.79 -18.03
C SER A 113 -9.11 -4.15 -16.68
N ALA A 114 -10.31 -3.64 -16.41
CA ALA A 114 -10.99 -3.89 -15.14
C ALA A 114 -11.56 -5.32 -15.06
N TYR A 115 -11.50 -5.89 -13.87
CA TYR A 115 -12.11 -7.17 -13.52
C TYR A 115 -12.63 -7.15 -12.07
N PRO A 116 -13.51 -8.09 -11.67
CA PRO A 116 -14.08 -8.11 -10.33
C PRO A 116 -13.00 -8.17 -9.24
N ALA A 117 -13.16 -7.37 -8.19
CA ALA A 117 -12.22 -7.33 -7.08
C ALA A 117 -12.19 -8.67 -6.34
N PRO A 118 -10.99 -9.20 -6.02
CA PRO A 118 -10.87 -10.39 -5.18
C PRO A 118 -11.54 -10.19 -3.81
N PRO A 119 -12.28 -11.19 -3.28
CA PRO A 119 -12.97 -11.07 -1.99
C PRO A 119 -12.04 -10.75 -0.81
N SER A 120 -10.76 -11.11 -0.91
CA SER A 120 -9.71 -10.85 0.09
C SER A 120 -9.41 -9.36 0.28
N LEU A 121 -9.76 -8.48 -0.67
CA LEU A 121 -9.69 -7.02 -0.49
C LEU A 121 -10.74 -6.50 0.50
N ARG A 122 -11.81 -7.26 0.74
CA ARG A 122 -12.94 -6.79 1.55
C ARG A 122 -12.63 -6.85 3.05
N ILE A 123 -12.80 -5.73 3.74
CA ILE A 123 -12.87 -5.66 5.20
C ILE A 123 -14.34 -5.51 5.62
N PRO A 124 -14.92 -6.50 6.33
CA PRO A 124 -16.29 -6.39 6.85
C PRO A 124 -16.46 -5.16 7.76
N CYS A 125 -17.59 -4.46 7.67
CA CYS A 125 -17.86 -3.24 8.44
C CYS A 125 -17.65 -3.42 9.96
N ALA A 126 -17.97 -4.60 10.50
CA ALA A 126 -17.77 -4.94 11.90
C ALA A 126 -16.29 -4.98 12.33
N GLU A 127 -15.37 -5.26 11.39
CA GLU A 127 -13.92 -5.29 11.62
C GLU A 127 -13.25 -3.94 11.37
N GLN A 128 -13.94 -3.00 10.72
CA GLN A 128 -13.37 -1.68 10.42
C GLN A 128 -13.24 -0.79 11.66
N ARG A 129 -14.04 -1.02 12.70
CA ARG A 129 -14.18 -0.11 13.85
C ARG A 129 -13.61 -0.72 15.14
N PRO A 130 -12.98 0.09 16.02
CA PRO A 130 -12.64 1.52 15.83
C PRO A 130 -11.62 1.70 14.69
N MET A 131 -11.61 2.88 14.07
CA MET A 131 -10.72 3.16 12.94
C MET A 131 -9.83 4.36 13.25
N THR A 132 -8.53 4.19 13.07
CA THR A 132 -7.56 5.30 13.10
C THR A 132 -7.02 5.54 11.70
N ILE A 133 -6.99 6.80 11.28
CA ILE A 133 -6.43 7.22 9.99
C ILE A 133 -5.10 7.92 10.24
N ARG A 134 -4.05 7.50 9.54
CA ARG A 134 -2.72 8.11 9.54
C ARG A 134 -2.45 8.66 8.16
N LEU A 135 -2.39 9.99 8.05
CA LEU A 135 -2.02 10.66 6.82
C LEU A 135 -0.50 10.59 6.61
N PRO A 136 -0.02 10.57 5.35
CA PRO A 136 1.41 10.71 5.10
C PRO A 136 1.91 12.05 5.65
N PRO A 137 3.16 12.13 6.15
CA PRO A 137 3.75 13.40 6.57
C PRO A 137 3.67 14.47 5.46
N PRO A 138 3.58 15.76 5.81
CA PRO A 138 3.62 16.85 4.83
C PRO A 138 4.81 16.71 3.88
N GLY A 139 4.56 16.89 2.57
CA GLY A 139 5.57 16.72 1.53
C GLY A 139 5.79 15.29 1.04
N ARG A 140 5.24 14.26 1.71
CA ARG A 140 5.38 12.86 1.25
C ARG A 140 4.28 12.38 0.30
N ALA A 141 3.10 13.02 0.31
CA ALA A 141 1.98 12.62 -0.55
C ALA A 141 2.31 12.58 -2.06
N GLY A 142 3.27 13.38 -2.53
CA GLY A 142 3.70 13.41 -3.93
C GLY A 142 4.90 12.53 -4.27
N ILE A 143 5.51 11.84 -3.30
CA ILE A 143 6.79 11.13 -3.52
C ILE A 143 6.63 10.01 -4.55
N ARG A 144 5.61 9.15 -4.41
CA ARG A 144 5.35 8.08 -5.37
C ARG A 144 5.12 8.62 -6.78
N ALA A 145 4.27 9.63 -6.93
CA ALA A 145 4.01 10.24 -8.23
C ALA A 145 5.29 10.79 -8.87
N ALA A 146 6.12 11.53 -8.12
CA ALA A 146 7.38 12.08 -8.62
C ALA A 146 8.38 10.98 -9.01
N ARG A 147 8.57 9.98 -8.15
CA ARG A 147 9.46 8.83 -8.37
C ARG A 147 9.08 8.06 -9.63
N LEU A 148 7.80 7.70 -9.76
CA LEU A 148 7.32 6.91 -10.88
C LEU A 148 7.28 7.70 -12.19
N ALA A 149 6.99 9.01 -12.14
CA ALA A 149 7.10 9.89 -13.32
C ALA A 149 8.55 10.00 -13.81
N ALA A 150 9.52 10.15 -12.90
CA ALA A 150 10.94 10.16 -13.26
C ALA A 150 11.40 8.85 -13.91
N ALA A 151 10.93 7.71 -13.40
CA ALA A 151 11.21 6.39 -13.97
C ALA A 151 10.64 6.22 -15.39
N MET A 152 9.43 6.75 -15.66
CA MET A 152 8.86 6.76 -17.01
C MET A 152 9.74 7.53 -18.00
N THR A 153 10.23 8.70 -17.61
CA THR A 153 11.10 9.52 -18.46
C THR A 153 12.43 8.82 -18.73
N ALA A 154 13.04 8.23 -17.71
CA ALA A 154 14.30 7.50 -17.85
C ALA A 154 14.17 6.29 -18.80
N ALA A 155 13.06 5.55 -18.73
CA ALA A 155 12.78 4.41 -19.62
C ALA A 155 12.52 4.83 -21.07
N GLY A 156 12.06 6.06 -21.30
CA GLY A 156 11.89 6.63 -22.64
C GLY A 156 13.18 7.09 -23.32
N CYS A 157 14.25 7.35 -22.54
CA CYS A 157 15.55 7.78 -23.07
C CYS A 157 16.47 6.63 -23.50
N THR A 158 16.06 5.37 -23.32
CA THR A 158 16.80 4.17 -23.76
C THR A 158 16.34 3.62 -25.12
N GLY A 159 15.62 4.44 -25.91
CA GLY A 159 15.16 4.11 -27.27
C GLY A 159 16.07 4.69 -28.36
#